data_AF-A0A259RY82-F1
#
_entry.id   AF-A0A259RY82-F1
#
_cell.length_a   1.000
_cell.length_b   1.000
_cell.length_c   1.000
_cell.angle_alpha   90.00
_cell.angle_beta   90.00
_cell.angle_gamma   90.00
#
_symmetry.space_group_name_H-M   'P 1'
#
loop_
_entity.id
_entity.type
_entity.pdbx_description
1 polymer ?
#
loop_
_entity_poly.entity_id
_entity_poly.type
_entity_poly.pdbx_seq_one_letter_code
_entity_poly.pdbx_strand_id
1 'polypeptide(L)'
;FPWKPSGLTRIVLTASHVVSGFLVLALIGAVWTVHARAGWLRQERHISGTGLLMAVGILTITAPLLLYVSHEDSLTWIATAHTAIGGLLPLILLGHALQRRKR
;
A
#
# COMPACT_ATOMS: atom_id res chain seq x y z
N PHE A 1 -22.53 -8.27 12.75
CA PHE A 1 -21.75 -7.02 12.94
C PHE A 1 -22.43 -5.88 12.19
N PRO A 2 -23.12 -4.96 12.87
CA PRO A 2 -23.92 -3.91 12.22
C PRO A 2 -23.10 -2.91 11.38
N TRP A 3 -21.78 -2.88 11.55
CA TRP A 3 -20.85 -2.00 10.81
C TRP A 3 -20.25 -2.63 9.55
N LYS A 4 -20.53 -3.91 9.24
CA LYS A 4 -20.04 -4.52 7.99
C LYS A 4 -20.96 -4.11 6.83
N PRO A 5 -20.48 -3.35 5.84
CA PRO A 5 -21.30 -3.03 4.68
C PRO A 5 -21.72 -4.33 3.98
N SER A 6 -22.98 -4.39 3.55
CA SER A 6 -23.59 -5.54 2.89
C SER A 6 -24.18 -5.12 1.54
N GLY A 7 -24.51 -6.10 0.69
CA GLY A 7 -25.12 -5.87 -0.62
C GLY A 7 -24.30 -4.94 -1.52
N LEU A 8 -24.99 -3.98 -2.15
CA LEU A 8 -24.41 -3.04 -3.12
C LEU A 8 -23.29 -2.18 -2.50
N THR A 9 -23.45 -1.71 -1.27
CA THR A 9 -22.46 -0.86 -0.59
C THR A 9 -21.12 -1.57 -0.45
N ARG A 10 -21.14 -2.87 -0.10
CA ARG A 10 -19.91 -3.67 -0.01
C ARG A 10 -19.21 -3.76 -1.36
N ILE A 11 -19.97 -4.04 -2.42
CA ILE A 11 -19.45 -4.19 -3.78
C ILE A 11 -18.79 -2.89 -4.24
N VAL A 12 -19.50 -1.76 -4.10
CA VAL A 12 -18.98 -0.44 -4.51
C VAL A 12 -17.72 -0.07 -3.74
N LEU A 13 -17.73 -0.21 -2.41
CA LEU A 13 -16.54 0.10 -1.59
C LEU A 13 -15.34 -0.76 -1.96
N THR A 14 -15.52 -2.07 -2.14
CA THR A 14 -14.45 -2.97 -2.55
C THR A 14 -13.94 -2.62 -3.95
N ALA A 15 -14.83 -2.37 -4.92
CA ALA A 15 -14.44 -2.03 -6.28
C ALA A 15 -13.66 -0.70 -6.32
N SER A 16 -14.17 0.35 -5.66
CA SER A 16 -13.47 1.63 -5.55
C SER A 16 -12.10 1.48 -4.90
N HIS A 17 -12.00 0.70 -3.81
CA HIS A 17 -10.72 0.43 -3.15
C HIS A 17 -9.71 -0.26 -4.06
N VAL A 18 -10.15 -1.30 -4.80
CA VAL A 18 -9.29 -2.04 -5.74
C VAL A 18 -8.83 -1.14 -6.89
N VAL A 19 -9.73 -0.34 -7.47
CA VAL A 19 -9.37 0.62 -8.53
C VAL A 19 -8.38 1.66 -8.01
N SER A 20 -8.60 2.22 -6.81
CA SER A 20 -7.63 3.13 -6.19
C SER A 20 -6.28 2.46 -5.93
N GLY A 21 -6.27 1.17 -5.54
CA GLY A 21 -5.04 0.38 -5.40
C GLY A 21 -4.25 0.31 -6.71
N PHE A 22 -4.90 -0.03 -7.82
CA PHE A 22 -4.26 -0.04 -9.14
C PHE A 22 -3.76 1.35 -9.57
N LEU A 23 -4.51 2.41 -9.28
CA LEU A 23 -4.07 3.78 -9.54
C LEU A 23 -2.79 4.11 -8.75
N VAL A 24 -2.71 3.74 -7.47
CA VAL A 24 -1.48 3.91 -6.67
C VAL A 24 -0.31 3.15 -7.28
N LEU A 25 -0.51 1.91 -7.75
CA LEU A 25 0.56 1.15 -8.41
C LEU A 25 1.05 1.81 -9.69
N ALA A 26 0.15 2.34 -10.52
CA ALA A 26 0.50 3.09 -11.72
C ALA A 26 1.33 4.35 -11.38
N LEU A 27 0.91 5.09 -10.35
CA LEU A 27 1.62 6.27 -9.87
C LEU A 27 3.00 5.93 -9.29
N ILE A 28 3.13 4.82 -8.55
CA ILE A 28 4.43 4.32 -8.06
C ILE A 28 5.35 3.99 -9.24
N GLY A 29 4.84 3.35 -10.30
CA GLY A 29 5.59 3.11 -11.53
C GLY A 29 6.09 4.41 -12.18
N ALA A 30 5.25 5.44 -12.23
CA ALA A 30 5.63 6.76 -12.74
C ALA A 30 6.68 7.45 -11.85
N VAL A 31 6.51 7.40 -10.52
CA VAL A 31 7.43 8.00 -9.55
C VAL A 31 8.78 7.26 -9.52
N TRP A 32 8.79 5.96 -9.80
CA TRP A 32 10.00 5.15 -9.83
C TRP A 32 11.07 5.72 -10.77
N THR A 33 10.67 6.03 -12.00
CA THR A 33 11.59 6.46 -13.06
C THR A 33 12.18 7.84 -12.81
N VAL A 34 11.42 8.75 -12.18
CA VAL A 34 11.80 10.15 -11.98
C VAL A 34 12.42 10.41 -10.60
N HIS A 35 11.82 9.89 -9.53
CA HIS A 35 12.20 10.23 -8.15
C HIS A 35 12.98 9.11 -7.47
N ALA A 36 12.48 7.87 -7.50
CA ALA A 36 13.09 6.78 -6.74
C ALA A 36 14.49 6.45 -7.28
N ARG A 37 14.62 6.26 -8.60
CA ARG A 37 15.92 6.00 -9.25
C ARG A 37 16.93 7.11 -8.98
N ALA A 38 16.52 8.38 -9.12
CA ALA A 38 17.40 9.53 -8.89
C ALA A 38 17.85 9.61 -7.42
N GLY A 39 16.94 9.37 -6.47
CA GLY A 39 17.25 9.35 -5.05
C GLY A 39 18.25 8.24 -4.68
N TRP A 40 18.06 7.03 -5.21
CA TRP A 40 19.00 5.93 -4.99
C TRP A 40 20.39 6.18 -5.55
N LEU A 41 20.49 6.71 -6.78
CA LEU A 41 21.79 7.06 -7.37
C LEU A 41 22.53 8.13 -6.55
N ARG A 42 21.79 9.04 -5.92
CA ARG A 42 22.35 10.06 -5.02
C ARG A 42 22.53 9.57 -3.58
N GLN A 43 22.16 8.33 -3.28
CA GLN A 43 22.09 7.76 -1.92
C GLN A 43 21.21 8.57 -0.95
N GLU A 44 20.32 9.41 -1.48
CA GLU A 44 19.44 10.27 -0.71
C GLU A 44 18.15 9.52 -0.38
N ARG A 45 17.90 9.35 0.93
CA ARG A 45 16.61 8.83 1.44
C ARG A 45 16.23 7.45 0.89
N HIS A 46 17.23 6.66 0.51
CA HIS A 46 17.04 5.31 0.01
C HIS A 46 16.35 4.42 1.05
N ILE A 47 16.60 4.61 2.36
CA ILE A 47 15.94 3.83 3.42
C ILE A 47 14.42 4.12 3.46
N SER A 48 14.01 5.40 3.55
CA SER A 48 12.59 5.74 3.63
C SER A 48 11.84 5.46 2.32
N GLY A 49 12.51 5.64 1.17
CA GLY A 49 11.96 5.24 -0.13
C GLY A 49 11.79 3.72 -0.26
N THR A 50 12.79 2.93 0.16
CA THR A 50 12.71 1.46 0.18
C THR A 50 11.58 1.00 1.09
N GLY A 51 11.45 1.57 2.29
CA GLY A 51 10.37 1.24 3.22
C GLY A 51 8.97 1.49 2.63
N LEU A 52 8.78 2.61 1.93
CA LEU A 52 7.52 2.93 1.26
C LEU A 52 7.21 1.92 0.14
N LEU A 53 8.22 1.56 -0.66
CA LEU A 53 8.05 0.56 -1.73
C LEU A 53 7.78 -0.84 -1.20
N MET A 54 8.42 -1.23 -0.11
CA MET A 54 8.15 -2.50 0.58
C MET A 54 6.71 -2.53 1.11
N ALA A 55 6.23 -1.44 1.71
CA ALA A 55 4.84 -1.33 2.17
C ALA A 55 3.85 -1.51 1.00
N VAL A 56 4.07 -0.82 -0.13
CA VAL A 56 3.24 -0.99 -1.33
C VAL A 56 3.34 -2.41 -1.89
N GLY A 57 4.53 -3.01 -1.91
CA GLY A 57 4.73 -4.39 -2.35
C GLY A 57 3.96 -5.40 -1.50
N ILE A 58 4.01 -5.28 -0.17
CA ILE A 58 3.22 -6.11 0.75
C ILE A 58 1.72 -5.97 0.47
N LEU A 59 1.22 -4.74 0.29
CA LEU A 59 -0.19 -4.51 -0.04
C LEU A 59 -0.60 -5.13 -1.37
N THR A 60 0.28 -5.05 -2.38
CA THR A 60 0.07 -5.63 -3.71
C THR A 60 -0.01 -7.15 -3.67
N ILE A 61 0.84 -7.80 -2.87
CA ILE A 61 0.87 -9.25 -2.74
C ILE A 61 -0.31 -9.75 -1.89
N THR A 62 -0.60 -9.07 -0.79
CA THR A 62 -1.66 -9.51 0.13
C THR A 62 -3.07 -9.34 -0.46
N ALA A 63 -3.31 -8.37 -1.35
CA ALA A 63 -4.62 -8.17 -1.99
C ALA A 63 -5.15 -9.40 -2.75
N PRO A 64 -4.44 -10.00 -3.72
CA PRO A 64 -4.88 -11.23 -4.37
C PRO A 64 -4.85 -12.42 -3.40
N LEU A 65 -3.92 -12.50 -2.46
CA LEU A 65 -3.91 -13.59 -1.47
C LEU A 65 -5.20 -13.63 -0.64
N LEU A 66 -5.79 -12.47 -0.30
CA LEU A 66 -7.09 -12.41 0.36
C LEU A 66 -8.25 -12.99 -0.47
N LEU A 67 -8.09 -13.05 -1.80
CA LEU A 67 -9.11 -13.58 -2.71
C LEU A 67 -8.92 -15.05 -3.02
N TYR A 68 -7.67 -15.54 -3.01
CA TYR A 68 -7.32 -16.86 -3.52
C TYR A 68 -6.82 -17.86 -2.46
N VAL A 69 -6.43 -17.41 -1.26
CA VAL A 69 -6.04 -18.31 -0.16
C VAL A 69 -7.28 -18.80 0.57
N SER A 70 -7.41 -20.11 0.76
CA SER A 70 -8.57 -20.75 1.41
C SER A 70 -8.34 -21.19 2.86
N HIS A 71 -7.09 -21.16 3.35
CA HIS A 71 -6.76 -21.59 4.71
C HIS A 71 -7.07 -20.48 5.72
N GLU A 72 -7.92 -20.76 6.72
CA GLU A 72 -8.45 -19.78 7.68
C GLU A 72 -7.36 -19.08 8.51
N ASP A 73 -6.36 -19.83 8.97
CA ASP A 73 -5.22 -19.28 9.73
C ASP A 73 -4.40 -18.28 8.90
N SER A 74 -4.10 -18.65 7.65
CA SER A 74 -3.37 -17.80 6.72
C SER A 74 -4.16 -16.53 6.38
N LEU A 75 -5.47 -16.64 6.17
CA LEU A 75 -6.34 -15.51 5.87
C LEU A 75 -6.34 -14.46 6.99
N THR A 76 -6.33 -14.89 8.25
CA THR A 76 -6.28 -13.98 9.40
C THR A 76 -5.00 -13.16 9.40
N TRP A 77 -3.84 -13.80 9.18
CA TRP A 77 -2.56 -13.11 9.11
C TRP A 77 -2.44 -12.19 7.89
N ILE A 78 -2.89 -12.64 6.71
CA ILE A 78 -2.87 -11.83 5.49
C ILE A 78 -3.77 -10.59 5.67
N ALA A 79 -4.97 -10.75 6.21
CA ALA A 79 -5.90 -9.63 6.44
C ALA A 79 -5.36 -8.64 7.47
N THR A 80 -4.74 -9.15 8.54
CA THR A 80 -4.10 -8.32 9.56
C THR A 80 -2.95 -7.52 8.96
N ALA A 81 -2.07 -8.16 8.18
CA ALA A 81 -0.96 -7.49 7.52
C ALA A 81 -1.42 -6.44 6.51
N HIS A 82 -2.37 -6.77 5.63
CA HIS A 82 -2.92 -5.84 4.65
C HIS A 82 -3.54 -4.61 5.33
N THR A 83 -4.33 -4.84 6.38
CA THR A 83 -5.00 -3.76 7.12
C THR A 83 -3.98 -2.88 7.86
N ALA A 84 -3.03 -3.49 8.58
CA ALA A 84 -2.02 -2.77 9.36
C ALA A 84 -1.10 -1.93 8.45
N ILE A 85 -0.54 -2.54 7.40
CA ILE A 85 0.33 -1.82 6.46
C ILE A 85 -0.45 -0.76 5.69
N GLY A 86 -1.70 -1.04 5.31
CA GLY A 86 -2.57 -0.08 4.62
C GLY A 86 -2.87 1.14 5.49
N GLY A 87 -3.15 0.93 6.78
CA GLY A 87 -3.35 2.00 7.75
C GLY A 87 -2.08 2.80 8.05
N LEU A 88 -0.91 2.17 8.03
CA LEU A 88 0.38 2.83 8.26
C LEU A 88 0.92 3.56 7.03
N LEU A 89 0.55 3.15 5.82
CA LEU A 89 1.03 3.72 4.57
C LEU A 89 0.96 5.27 4.51
N PRO A 90 -0.15 5.95 4.88
CA PRO A 90 -0.19 7.41 4.87
C PRO A 90 0.82 8.05 5.83
N LEU A 91 1.08 7.43 6.99
CA LEU A 91 2.08 7.93 7.95
C LEU A 91 3.51 7.78 7.41
N ILE A 92 3.81 6.65 6.77
CA ILE A 92 5.11 6.39 6.13
C ILE A 92 5.33 7.40 4.98
N LEU A 93 4.31 7.61 4.14
CA LEU A 93 4.35 8.57 3.04
C LEU A 93 4.55 10.00 3.56
N LEU A 94 3.81 10.41 4.59
CA LEU A 94 3.94 11.73 5.20
C LEU A 94 5.34 11.93 5.79
N GLY A 95 5.89 10.93 6.48
CA GLY A 95 7.25 10.95 6.98
C GLY A 95 8.30 11.13 5.87
N HIS A 96 8.18 10.38 4.78
CA HIS A 96 9.05 10.54 3.60
C HIS A 96 8.94 11.94 2.97
N ALA A 97 7.73 12.48 2.87
CA ALA A 97 7.46 13.80 2.30
C ALA A 97 8.01 14.93 3.17
N LEU A 98 7.77 14.90 4.49
CA LEU A 98 8.19 15.95 5.43
C LEU A 98 9.70 16.04 5.61
N GLN A 99 10.42 14.94 5.40
CA GLN A 99 11.89 14.96 5.34
C GLN A 99 12.43 15.92 4.25
N ARG A 100 11.61 16.37 3.27
CA ARG A 100 11.97 17.42 2.29
C ARG A 100 12.29 18.78 2.92
N ARG A 101 11.70 19.16 4.05
CA ARG A 101 11.73 20.53 4.57
C ARG A 101 12.88 20.87 5.53
N LYS A 102 13.80 19.93 5.81
CA LYS A 102 14.87 20.12 6.82
C LYS A 102 16.27 20.39 6.24
N ARG A 103 16.35 20.90 5.01
CA ARG A 103 17.58 21.46 4.44
C ARG A 103 17.34 22.89 4.00
#